data_AF-A0A2R7KUJ1-F1
#
_entry.id   AF-A0A2R7KUJ1-F1
#
_cell.length_a   1.000
_cell.length_b   1.000
_cell.length_c   1.000
_cell.angle_alpha   90.00
_cell.angle_beta   90.00
_cell.angle_gamma   90.00
#
_symmetry.space_group_name_H-M   'P 1'
#
loop_
_entity.id
_entity.type
_entity.pdbx_description
1 polymer ?
#
loop_
_entity_poly.entity_id
_entity_poly.type
_entity_poly.pdbx_seq_one_letter_code
_entity_poly.pdbx_strand_id
1 'polypeptide(L)'
;MGLSMFKTGLLAGAFLLTLEERKQQKYFNIKQILLFCFFVILLNIISNYFRIITLILFNCTEENTFHHTIGLLCFVFYQIAPMLFLIRFFKPAKETITDSKPEYFKLLPLITATIILFATSLEIQKDQDHKLLDNINPTYNTSKGIWVNKEVFKIVTPKKLIYIKTPSHNPLVCWTGNGYKVIESKIIEKNNEEICFVRMEKNGVQYFSYWWYECNNKKYTSLIEVLLIKLVYNKPIRLINETNKAQ
;
A
#
# COMPACT_ATOMS: atom_id res chain seq x y z
N MET A 1 -1.20 -7.11 6.47
CA MET A 1 0.08 -7.76 6.88
C MET A 1 1.16 -7.89 5.77
N GLY A 2 0.84 -7.96 4.47
CA GLY A 2 1.90 -8.07 3.44
C GLY A 2 2.85 -6.85 3.39
N LEU A 3 2.28 -5.63 3.50
CA LEU A 3 3.08 -4.39 3.50
C LEU A 3 3.96 -4.25 4.75
N SER A 4 3.51 -4.78 5.90
CA SER A 4 4.31 -4.78 7.13
C SER A 4 5.49 -5.75 7.02
N MET A 5 5.33 -6.89 6.32
CA MET A 5 6.42 -7.83 6.04
C MET A 5 7.54 -7.21 5.20
N PHE A 6 7.19 -6.33 4.26
CA PHE A 6 8.17 -5.63 3.43
C PHE A 6 9.07 -4.71 4.26
N LYS A 7 8.46 -3.97 5.20
CA LYS A 7 9.19 -3.11 6.16
C LYS A 7 10.08 -3.94 7.07
N THR A 8 9.56 -5.01 7.67
CA THR A 8 10.34 -5.88 8.57
C THR A 8 11.44 -6.63 7.83
N GLY A 9 11.21 -7.04 6.59
CA GLY A 9 12.21 -7.71 5.74
C GLY A 9 13.37 -6.79 5.37
N LEU A 10 13.10 -5.54 4.99
CA LEU A 10 14.14 -4.54 4.75
C LEU A 10 14.91 -4.18 6.02
N LEU A 11 14.21 -4.04 7.16
CA LEU A 11 14.85 -3.78 8.45
C LEU A 11 15.78 -4.93 8.87
N ALA A 12 15.32 -6.18 8.73
CA ALA A 12 16.14 -7.37 8.99
C ALA A 12 17.37 -7.41 8.06
N GLY A 13 17.20 -7.05 6.78
CA GLY A 13 18.30 -6.94 5.84
C GLY A 13 19.34 -5.88 6.24
N ALA A 14 18.88 -4.71 6.68
CA ALA A 14 19.77 -3.66 7.19
C ALA A 14 20.55 -4.13 8.43
N PHE A 15 19.88 -4.77 9.39
CA PHE A 15 20.54 -5.36 10.56
C PHE A 15 21.60 -6.39 10.17
N LEU A 16 21.31 -7.27 9.20
CA LEU A 16 22.27 -8.27 8.74
C LEU A 16 23.50 -7.66 8.07
N LEU A 17 23.33 -6.62 7.25
CA LEU A 17 24.45 -5.88 6.68
C LEU A 17 25.31 -5.29 7.79
N THR A 18 24.71 -4.60 8.77
CA THR A 18 25.46 -4.00 9.89
C THR A 18 26.17 -5.04 10.75
N LEU A 19 25.55 -6.20 11.00
CA LEU A 19 26.19 -7.31 11.72
C LEU A 19 27.41 -7.83 10.97
N GLU A 20 27.32 -7.98 9.64
CA GLU A 20 28.44 -8.46 8.84
C GLU A 20 29.55 -7.40 8.70
N GLU A 21 29.22 -6.11 8.63
CA GLU A 21 30.20 -5.01 8.70
C GLU A 21 30.96 -5.02 10.03
N ARG A 22 30.26 -5.19 11.15
CA ARG A 22 30.87 -5.27 12.48
C ARG A 22 31.73 -6.52 12.62
N LYS A 23 31.30 -7.65 12.08
CA LYS A 23 32.05 -8.91 12.12
C LYS A 23 33.34 -8.82 11.28
N GLN A 24 33.28 -8.16 10.13
CA GLN A 24 34.42 -8.07 9.21
C GLN A 24 35.26 -6.79 9.38
N GLN A 25 34.83 -5.84 10.23
CA GLN A 25 35.48 -4.55 10.48
C GLN A 25 35.73 -3.75 9.19
N LYS A 26 34.79 -3.84 8.25
CA LYS A 26 34.85 -3.23 6.92
C LYS A 26 33.45 -2.78 6.49
N TYR A 27 33.39 -1.71 5.71
CA TYR A 27 32.12 -1.16 5.21
C TYR A 27 31.73 -1.74 3.85
N PHE A 28 30.42 -1.90 3.62
CA PHE A 28 29.89 -2.18 2.29
C PHE A 28 29.96 -0.94 1.40
N ASN A 29 30.16 -1.16 0.10
CA ASN A 29 29.99 -0.10 -0.89
C ASN A 29 28.48 0.14 -1.15
N ILE A 30 28.09 1.37 -1.52
CA ILE A 30 26.70 1.72 -1.84
C ILE A 30 26.08 0.80 -2.90
N LYS A 31 26.89 0.37 -3.90
CA LYS A 31 26.45 -0.60 -4.91
C LYS A 31 26.09 -1.97 -4.30
N GLN A 32 26.86 -2.44 -3.33
CA GLN A 32 26.61 -3.70 -2.64
C GLN A 32 25.35 -3.60 -1.78
N ILE A 33 25.16 -2.48 -1.08
CA ILE A 33 23.94 -2.21 -0.30
C ILE A 33 22.71 -2.18 -1.21
N LEU A 34 22.74 -1.44 -2.31
CA LEU A 34 21.63 -1.38 -3.27
C LEU A 34 21.31 -2.75 -3.87
N LEU A 35 22.35 -3.52 -4.24
CA LEU A 35 22.18 -4.86 -4.78
C LEU A 35 21.57 -5.82 -3.74
N PHE A 36 22.03 -5.76 -2.49
CA PHE A 36 21.46 -6.56 -1.40
C PHE A 36 20.00 -6.18 -1.14
N CYS A 37 19.67 -4.88 -1.07
CA CYS A 37 18.30 -4.41 -0.94
C CYS A 37 17.39 -4.89 -2.07
N PHE A 38 17.89 -4.90 -3.32
CA PHE A 38 17.16 -5.46 -4.46
C PHE A 38 16.84 -6.95 -4.25
N PHE A 39 17.79 -7.76 -3.80
CA PHE A 39 17.54 -9.16 -3.48
C PHE A 39 16.56 -9.36 -2.32
N VAL A 40 16.65 -8.52 -1.28
CA VAL A 40 15.69 -8.54 -0.15
C VAL A 40 14.27 -8.24 -0.63
N ILE A 41 14.09 -7.30 -1.55
CA ILE A 41 12.80 -7.00 -2.19
C ILE A 41 12.29 -8.19 -2.98
N LEU A 42 13.15 -8.82 -3.80
CA LEU A 42 12.78 -9.99 -4.59
C LEU A 42 12.34 -11.16 -3.71
N LEU A 43 13.10 -11.45 -2.65
CA LEU A 43 12.72 -12.45 -1.64
C LEU A 43 11.37 -12.13 -1.01
N ASN A 44 11.06 -10.86 -0.74
CA ASN A 44 9.78 -10.48 -0.12
C ASN A 44 8.60 -10.76 -1.06
N ILE A 45 8.78 -10.52 -2.36
CA ILE A 45 7.77 -10.82 -3.36
C ILE A 45 7.54 -12.34 -3.41
N ILE A 46 8.61 -13.13 -3.45
CA ILE A 46 8.56 -14.60 -3.48
C ILE A 46 7.91 -15.15 -2.20
N SER A 47 8.30 -14.66 -1.03
CA SER A 47 7.74 -15.05 0.27
C SER A 47 6.24 -14.74 0.36
N ASN A 48 5.81 -13.57 -0.10
CA ASN A 48 4.39 -13.22 -0.15
C ASN A 48 3.60 -14.09 -1.13
N TYR A 49 4.20 -14.45 -2.28
CA TYR A 49 3.57 -15.36 -3.24
C TYR A 49 3.33 -16.75 -2.63
N PHE A 50 4.35 -17.36 -2.02
CA PHE A 50 4.19 -18.66 -1.36
C PHE A 50 3.22 -18.62 -0.18
N ARG A 51 3.17 -17.50 0.55
CA ARG A 51 2.18 -17.30 1.61
C ARG A 51 0.76 -17.37 1.06
N ILE A 52 0.45 -16.70 -0.06
CA ILE A 52 -0.88 -16.74 -0.68
C ILE A 52 -1.23 -18.17 -1.08
N ILE A 53 -0.29 -18.89 -1.73
CA ILE A 53 -0.49 -20.29 -2.11
C ILE A 53 -0.79 -21.15 -0.88
N THR A 54 0.01 -21.01 0.18
CA THR A 54 -0.13 -21.80 1.40
C THR A 54 -1.48 -21.55 2.07
N LEU A 55 -1.90 -20.28 2.16
CA LEU A 55 -3.21 -19.93 2.72
C LEU A 55 -4.38 -20.53 1.92
N ILE A 56 -4.26 -20.57 0.59
CA ILE A 56 -5.26 -21.20 -0.28
C ILE A 56 -5.27 -22.72 -0.07
N LEU A 57 -4.11 -23.38 -0.07
CA LEU A 57 -4.01 -24.82 0.10
C LEU A 57 -4.54 -25.32 1.44
N PHE A 58 -4.31 -24.55 2.52
CA PHE A 58 -4.81 -24.87 3.85
C PHE A 58 -6.19 -24.26 4.15
N ASN A 59 -6.83 -23.63 3.15
CA ASN A 59 -8.13 -22.97 3.26
C ASN A 59 -8.27 -22.10 4.52
N CYS A 60 -7.20 -21.36 4.86
CA CYS A 60 -7.11 -20.59 6.08
C CYS A 60 -7.71 -19.18 5.88
N THR A 61 -8.92 -18.98 6.40
CA THR A 61 -9.57 -17.65 6.44
C THR A 61 -8.88 -16.71 7.42
N GLU A 62 -9.07 -15.40 7.25
CA GLU A 62 -8.41 -14.36 8.07
C GLU A 62 -8.80 -14.42 9.57
N GLU A 63 -9.89 -15.09 9.92
CA GLU A 63 -10.40 -15.16 11.30
C GLU A 63 -9.69 -16.21 12.17
N ASN A 64 -8.89 -17.11 11.57
CA ASN A 64 -8.27 -18.21 12.30
C ASN A 64 -6.81 -17.86 12.68
N THR A 65 -6.36 -18.23 13.89
CA THR A 65 -4.99 -17.95 14.39
C THR A 65 -3.91 -18.59 13.51
N PHE A 66 -4.25 -19.65 12.78
CA PHE A 66 -3.41 -20.27 11.76
C PHE A 66 -2.99 -19.30 10.63
N HIS A 67 -3.83 -18.33 10.27
CA HIS A 67 -3.50 -17.34 9.25
C HIS A 67 -2.24 -16.54 9.61
N HIS A 68 -2.13 -16.13 10.88
CA HIS A 68 -0.97 -15.39 11.38
C HIS A 68 0.28 -16.28 11.49
N THR A 69 0.10 -17.52 11.97
CA THR A 69 1.20 -18.48 12.14
C THR A 69 1.83 -18.86 10.81
N ILE A 70 1.01 -19.18 9.80
CA ILE A 70 1.47 -19.47 8.43
C ILE A 70 2.22 -18.27 7.86
N GLY A 71 1.69 -17.06 8.05
CA GLY A 71 2.37 -15.83 7.63
C GLY A 71 3.76 -15.68 8.24
N LEU A 72 3.92 -15.96 9.54
CA LEU A 72 5.21 -15.91 10.22
C LEU A 72 6.16 -17.01 9.73
N LEU A 73 5.67 -18.24 9.54
CA LEU A 73 6.48 -19.35 9.03
C LEU A 73 6.97 -19.04 7.60
N CYS A 74 6.11 -18.57 6.71
CA CYS A 74 6.50 -18.16 5.36
C CYS A 74 7.55 -17.04 5.39
N PHE A 75 7.44 -16.09 6.32
CA PHE A 75 8.45 -15.05 6.50
C PHE A 75 9.79 -15.65 6.96
N VAL A 76 9.81 -16.52 7.97
CA VAL A 76 11.06 -17.14 8.43
C VAL A 76 11.71 -17.98 7.34
N PHE A 77 10.95 -18.87 6.68
CA PHE A 77 11.50 -19.83 5.72
C PHE A 77 11.80 -19.24 4.34
N TYR A 78 10.97 -18.32 3.84
CA TYR A 78 11.14 -17.77 2.49
C TYR A 78 11.76 -16.38 2.46
N GLN A 79 11.81 -15.66 3.59
CA GLN A 79 12.49 -14.35 3.68
C GLN A 79 13.79 -14.43 4.49
N ILE A 80 13.71 -14.80 5.77
CA ILE A 80 14.86 -14.70 6.69
C ILE A 80 15.93 -15.75 6.40
N ALA A 81 15.57 -17.02 6.26
CA ALA A 81 16.54 -18.08 6.01
C ALA A 81 17.32 -17.89 4.69
N PRO A 82 16.68 -17.55 3.55
CA PRO A 82 17.40 -17.25 2.31
C PRO A 82 18.26 -16.00 2.43
N MET A 83 17.83 -14.99 3.20
CA MET A 83 18.61 -13.77 3.43
C MET A 83 19.88 -14.04 4.25
N LEU A 84 19.80 -14.89 5.28
CA LEU A 84 20.96 -15.35 6.06
C LEU A 84 21.94 -16.17 5.23
N PHE A 85 21.45 -16.88 4.21
CA PHE A 85 22.30 -17.54 3.24
C PHE A 85 22.94 -16.54 2.28
N LEU A 86 22.15 -15.59 1.76
CA LEU A 86 22.56 -14.61 0.76
C LEU A 86 23.64 -13.66 1.27
N ILE A 87 23.55 -13.18 2.52
CA ILE A 87 24.54 -12.26 3.10
C ILE A 87 25.96 -12.85 3.11
N ARG A 88 26.10 -14.18 3.17
CA ARG A 88 27.41 -14.86 3.14
C ARG A 88 28.17 -14.63 1.84
N PHE A 89 27.47 -14.33 0.75
CA PHE A 89 28.07 -14.03 -0.56
C PHE A 89 28.47 -12.56 -0.71
N PHE A 90 27.93 -11.69 0.15
CA PHE A 90 28.23 -10.26 0.16
C PHE A 90 29.36 -9.99 1.15
N LYS A 91 30.60 -9.96 0.67
CA LYS A 91 31.76 -9.54 1.48
C LYS A 91 32.05 -8.04 1.28
N PRO A 92 32.18 -7.23 2.35
CA PRO A 92 32.56 -5.84 2.27
C PRO A 92 33.94 -5.68 1.61
N ALA A 93 34.00 -4.79 0.61
CA ALA A 93 35.18 -4.61 -0.24
C ALA A 93 36.14 -3.49 0.24
N LYS A 94 35.74 -2.65 1.20
CA LYS A 94 36.53 -1.48 1.63
C LYS A 94 37.54 -1.78 2.74
N GLU A 95 38.58 -0.94 2.80
CA GLU A 95 39.67 -0.96 3.76
C GLU A 95 39.20 -0.91 5.23
N THR A 96 40.08 -1.40 6.10
CA THR A 96 39.91 -1.48 7.55
C THR A 96 39.43 -0.16 8.15
N ILE A 97 38.57 -0.25 9.16
CA ILE A 97 38.19 0.90 9.99
C ILE A 97 39.46 1.48 10.61
N THR A 98 39.99 2.56 10.04
CA THR A 98 40.98 3.40 10.72
C THR A 98 40.22 4.25 11.71
N ASP A 99 40.21 3.82 12.97
CA ASP A 99 39.72 4.60 14.11
C ASP A 99 40.66 5.79 14.34
N SER A 100 40.44 6.88 13.61
CA SER A 100 41.11 8.16 13.84
C SER A 100 40.11 9.31 13.82
N LYS A 101 39.15 9.31 14.77
CA LYS A 101 38.39 10.52 15.14
C LYS A 101 37.80 10.41 16.55
N PRO A 102 37.73 11.54 17.29
CA PRO A 102 37.48 11.56 18.74
C PRO A 102 36.06 11.08 19.12
N GLU A 103 35.97 10.39 20.26
CA GLU A 103 34.77 9.72 20.80
C GLU A 103 33.51 10.59 20.88
N TYR A 104 33.64 11.91 20.97
CA TYR A 104 32.50 12.84 21.03
C TYR A 104 31.67 12.93 19.74
N PHE A 105 32.22 12.54 18.58
CA PHE A 105 31.52 12.62 17.30
C PHE A 105 30.60 11.41 17.02
N LYS A 106 30.58 10.38 17.87
CA LYS A 106 29.73 9.18 17.70
C LYS A 106 28.30 9.39 18.23
N LEU A 107 28.09 10.26 19.22
CA LEU A 107 26.79 10.47 19.87
C LEU A 107 25.88 11.41 19.08
N LEU A 108 26.43 12.47 18.46
CA LEU A 108 25.67 13.46 17.70
C LEU A 108 24.88 12.86 16.52
N PRO A 109 25.46 12.01 15.64
CA PRO A 109 24.70 11.35 14.58
C PRO A 109 23.66 10.37 15.11
N LEU A 110 23.92 9.72 16.26
CA LEU A 110 22.97 8.80 16.89
C LEU A 110 21.77 9.56 17.48
N ILE A 111 22.01 10.67 18.17
CA ILE A 111 20.96 11.53 18.74
C ILE A 111 20.14 12.16 17.62
N THR A 112 20.79 12.71 16.59
CA THR A 112 20.07 13.30 15.44
C THR A 112 19.24 12.25 14.69
N ALA A 113 19.78 11.06 14.45
CA ALA A 113 19.01 9.96 13.86
C ALA A 113 17.82 9.55 14.75
N THR A 114 18.00 9.51 16.06
CA THR A 114 16.93 9.16 17.02
C THR A 114 15.84 10.24 17.07
N ILE A 115 16.21 11.52 17.06
CA ILE A 115 15.26 12.65 17.02
C ILE A 115 14.49 12.64 15.70
N ILE A 116 15.15 12.42 14.56
CA ILE A 116 14.49 12.31 13.25
C ILE A 116 13.53 11.12 13.25
N LEU A 117 13.94 9.96 13.76
CA LEU A 117 13.09 8.77 13.88
C LEU A 117 11.87 9.04 14.77
N PHE A 118 12.06 9.71 15.91
CA PHE A 118 10.99 10.02 16.83
C PHE A 118 10.02 11.07 16.26
N ALA A 119 10.54 12.15 15.67
CA ALA A 119 9.73 13.17 15.02
C ALA A 119 8.91 12.59 13.86
N THR A 120 9.53 11.79 12.99
CA THR A 120 8.82 11.11 11.89
C THR A 120 7.82 10.08 12.42
N SER A 121 8.11 9.37 13.51
CA SER A 121 7.17 8.43 14.12
C SER A 121 5.91 9.13 14.68
N LEU A 122 6.08 10.30 15.31
CA LEU A 122 4.96 11.10 15.81
C LEU A 122 4.07 11.63 14.67
N GLU A 123 4.67 12.00 13.54
CA GLU A 123 3.92 12.50 12.39
C GLU A 123 3.17 11.38 11.64
N ILE A 124 3.73 10.16 11.61
CA ILE A 124 3.09 8.97 11.01
C ILE A 124 1.84 8.54 11.80
N GLN A 125 1.76 8.83 13.10
CA GLN A 125 0.60 8.46 13.94
C GLN A 125 -0.60 9.41 13.79
N LYS A 126 -0.45 10.55 13.13
CA LYS A 126 -1.62 11.39 12.84
C LYS A 126 -2.50 10.65 11.82
N ASP A 127 -3.70 10.27 12.26
CA ASP A 127 -4.76 9.79 11.37
C ASP A 127 -4.85 10.75 10.19
N GLN A 128 -4.68 10.23 8.97
CA GLN A 128 -4.81 11.04 7.78
C GLN A 128 -6.27 11.49 7.66
N ASP A 129 -6.54 12.76 7.96
CA ASP A 129 -7.82 13.35 7.63
C ASP A 129 -7.96 13.38 6.10
N HIS A 130 -8.79 12.48 5.59
CA HIS A 130 -8.97 12.26 4.16
C HIS A 130 -9.76 13.37 3.48
N LYS A 131 -10.37 14.30 4.23
CA LYS A 131 -11.06 15.50 3.71
C LYS A 131 -11.96 15.19 2.51
N LEU A 132 -12.66 14.05 2.57
CA LEU A 132 -13.39 13.50 1.41
C LEU A 132 -14.53 14.41 0.94
N LEU A 133 -15.10 15.18 1.86
CA LEU A 133 -16.22 16.09 1.59
C LEU A 133 -15.77 17.53 1.34
N ASP A 134 -14.49 17.85 1.52
CA ASP A 134 -13.97 19.19 1.31
C ASP A 134 -13.99 19.53 -0.18
N ASN A 135 -14.52 20.72 -0.51
CA ASN A 135 -14.64 21.22 -1.88
C ASN A 135 -15.28 20.21 -2.85
N ILE A 136 -16.22 19.40 -2.35
CA ILE A 136 -16.96 18.46 -3.19
C ILE A 136 -17.99 19.21 -4.04
N ASN A 137 -18.25 18.70 -5.25
CA ASN A 137 -19.27 19.27 -6.10
C ASN A 137 -20.65 19.29 -5.38
N PRO A 138 -21.33 20.45 -5.26
CA PRO A 138 -22.62 20.55 -4.56
C PRO A 138 -23.73 19.64 -5.12
N THR A 139 -23.58 19.18 -6.37
CA THR A 139 -24.54 18.28 -7.03
C THR A 139 -24.74 16.93 -6.33
N TYR A 140 -23.77 16.44 -5.54
CA TYR A 140 -23.93 15.17 -4.83
C TYR A 140 -24.88 15.25 -3.61
N ASN A 141 -25.33 16.45 -3.21
CA ASN A 141 -26.24 16.68 -2.08
C ASN A 141 -25.83 15.88 -0.82
N THR A 142 -24.65 16.21 -0.29
CA THR A 142 -24.03 15.53 0.85
C THR A 142 -24.87 15.53 2.13
N SER A 143 -25.85 16.43 2.25
CA SER A 143 -26.80 16.45 3.38
C SER A 143 -27.62 15.16 3.53
N LYS A 144 -27.78 14.39 2.45
CA LYS A 144 -28.53 13.12 2.43
C LYS A 144 -27.65 11.88 2.63
N GLY A 145 -26.36 12.08 2.92
CA GLY A 145 -25.40 11.01 3.08
C GLY A 145 -25.13 10.65 4.53
N ILE A 146 -24.54 9.46 4.72
CA ILE A 146 -24.09 8.94 6.01
C ILE A 146 -22.65 8.44 5.89
N TRP A 147 -21.86 8.63 6.94
CA TRP A 147 -20.55 8.00 7.06
C TRP A 147 -20.71 6.52 7.36
N VAL A 148 -20.10 5.66 6.53
CA VAL A 148 -20.03 4.21 6.80
C VAL A 148 -18.83 3.92 7.70
N ASN A 149 -17.70 4.58 7.41
CA ASN A 149 -16.48 4.60 8.21
C ASN A 149 -15.66 5.86 7.85
N LYS A 150 -14.46 6.04 8.40
CA LYS A 150 -13.59 7.21 8.11
C LYS A 150 -13.19 7.37 6.63
N GLU A 151 -13.28 6.31 5.84
CA GLU A 151 -12.81 6.27 4.45
C GLU A 151 -13.95 6.24 3.42
N VAL A 152 -15.20 6.09 3.84
CA VAL A 152 -16.35 5.86 2.95
C VAL A 152 -17.58 6.64 3.42
N PHE A 153 -18.02 7.56 2.57
CA PHE A 153 -19.29 8.27 2.70
C PHE A 153 -20.30 7.74 1.69
N LYS A 154 -21.53 7.45 2.14
CA LYS A 154 -22.57 6.80 1.35
C LYS A 154 -23.78 7.70 1.22
N ILE A 155 -24.30 7.85 0.01
CA ILE A 155 -25.52 8.62 -0.28
C ILE A 155 -26.51 7.70 -0.99
N VAL A 156 -27.71 7.55 -0.41
CA VAL A 156 -28.78 6.71 -0.97
C VAL A 156 -29.84 7.61 -1.58
N THR A 157 -30.15 7.39 -2.84
CA THR A 157 -31.27 8.05 -3.52
C THR A 157 -32.22 7.00 -4.10
N PRO A 158 -33.48 7.35 -4.44
CA PRO A 158 -34.43 6.39 -5.02
C PRO A 158 -33.94 5.75 -6.33
N LYS A 159 -33.08 6.43 -7.09
CA LYS A 159 -32.61 5.96 -8.41
C LYS A 159 -31.19 5.38 -8.38
N LYS A 160 -30.35 5.85 -7.46
CA LYS A 160 -28.92 5.54 -7.44
C LYS A 160 -28.31 5.49 -6.04
N LEU A 161 -27.25 4.69 -5.91
CA LEU A 161 -26.40 4.61 -4.74
C LEU A 161 -25.05 5.25 -5.06
N ILE A 162 -24.62 6.22 -4.26
CA ILE A 162 -23.34 6.92 -4.45
C ILE A 162 -22.41 6.61 -3.28
N TYR A 163 -21.18 6.24 -3.58
CA TYR A 163 -20.09 6.13 -2.61
C TYR A 163 -18.99 7.12 -2.95
N ILE A 164 -18.54 7.85 -1.93
CA ILE A 164 -17.38 8.74 -1.97
C ILE A 164 -16.36 8.12 -1.03
N LYS A 165 -15.26 7.61 -1.59
CA LYS A 165 -14.26 6.87 -0.82
C LYS A 165 -12.83 7.33 -1.08
N THR A 166 -11.91 6.98 -0.19
CA THR A 166 -10.48 7.16 -0.45
C THR A 166 -10.02 6.30 -1.65
N PRO A 167 -9.13 6.82 -2.51
CA PRO A 167 -8.54 6.04 -3.58
C PRO A 167 -7.48 5.09 -3.01
N SER A 168 -7.79 3.79 -2.95
CA SER A 168 -6.85 2.77 -2.44
C SER A 168 -6.47 1.71 -3.48
N HIS A 169 -7.40 1.35 -4.36
CA HIS A 169 -7.24 0.31 -5.38
C HIS A 169 -8.25 0.50 -6.51
N ASN A 170 -8.04 -0.22 -7.62
CA ASN A 170 -8.98 -0.25 -8.74
C ASN A 170 -10.35 -0.80 -8.25
N PRO A 171 -11.48 -0.09 -8.48
CA PRO A 171 -12.82 -0.52 -8.08
C PRO A 171 -13.20 -1.94 -8.50
N LEU A 172 -12.72 -2.39 -9.66
CA LEU A 172 -12.96 -3.73 -10.18
C LEU A 172 -12.51 -4.81 -9.19
N VAL A 173 -11.39 -4.60 -8.50
CA VAL A 173 -10.85 -5.55 -7.51
C VAL A 173 -11.76 -5.60 -6.27
N CYS A 174 -12.30 -4.48 -5.81
CA CYS A 174 -13.21 -4.49 -4.65
C CYS A 174 -14.50 -5.25 -4.96
N TRP A 175 -15.04 -5.05 -6.16
CA TRP A 175 -16.31 -5.66 -6.54
C TRP A 175 -16.19 -7.16 -6.72
N THR A 176 -15.14 -7.64 -7.39
CA THR A 176 -14.89 -9.08 -7.52
C THR A 176 -14.64 -9.73 -6.17
N GLY A 177 -13.87 -9.09 -5.28
CA GLY A 177 -13.68 -9.54 -3.90
C GLY A 177 -14.97 -9.59 -3.07
N ASN A 178 -15.96 -8.74 -3.39
CA ASN A 178 -17.30 -8.76 -2.77
C ASN A 178 -18.29 -9.70 -3.48
N GLY A 179 -17.83 -10.53 -4.42
CA GLY A 179 -18.66 -11.53 -5.11
C GLY A 179 -19.48 -11.00 -6.29
N TYR A 180 -19.15 -9.84 -6.84
CA TYR A 180 -19.73 -9.38 -8.12
C TYR A 180 -18.97 -10.00 -9.30
N LYS A 181 -19.70 -10.48 -10.30
CA LYS A 181 -19.16 -10.87 -11.60
C LYS A 181 -19.16 -9.66 -12.52
N VAL A 182 -17.99 -9.18 -12.92
CA VAL A 182 -17.87 -8.09 -13.90
C VAL A 182 -18.16 -8.67 -15.29
N ILE A 183 -19.20 -8.16 -15.96
CA ILE A 183 -19.62 -8.57 -17.31
C ILE A 183 -18.94 -7.69 -18.36
N GLU A 184 -18.89 -6.38 -18.12
CA GLU A 184 -18.31 -5.41 -19.05
C GLU A 184 -17.67 -4.27 -18.26
N SER A 185 -16.52 -3.78 -18.73
CA SER A 185 -15.87 -2.59 -18.21
C SER A 185 -15.27 -1.81 -19.37
N LYS A 186 -15.63 -0.54 -19.51
CA LYS A 186 -15.10 0.34 -20.55
C LYS A 186 -15.07 1.80 -20.07
N ILE A 187 -14.18 2.58 -20.67
CA ILE A 187 -14.18 4.03 -20.48
C ILE A 187 -15.22 4.61 -21.45
N ILE A 188 -16.06 5.50 -20.95
CA ILE A 188 -17.05 6.24 -21.74
C ILE A 188 -16.84 7.73 -21.52
N GLU A 189 -17.19 8.52 -22.52
CA GLU A 189 -17.21 9.98 -22.40
C GLU A 189 -18.60 10.44 -21.97
N LYS A 190 -18.66 11.26 -20.92
CA LYS A 190 -19.89 11.87 -20.43
C LYS A 190 -19.62 13.33 -20.06
N ASN A 191 -20.27 14.26 -20.75
CA ASN A 191 -20.06 15.70 -20.58
C ASN A 191 -18.60 16.15 -20.79
N ASN A 192 -17.94 15.66 -21.85
CA ASN A 192 -16.51 15.89 -22.15
C ASN A 192 -15.54 15.42 -21.05
N GLU A 193 -15.99 14.50 -20.19
CA GLU A 193 -15.13 13.87 -19.18
C GLU A 193 -15.17 12.36 -19.33
N GLU A 194 -14.00 11.73 -19.26
CA GLU A 194 -13.88 10.29 -19.25
C GLU A 194 -14.30 9.73 -17.88
N ILE A 195 -15.20 8.75 -17.90
CA ILE A 195 -15.62 8.00 -16.72
C ILE A 195 -15.60 6.51 -17.03
N CYS A 196 -15.37 5.69 -16.02
CA CYS A 196 -15.38 4.24 -16.18
C CYS A 196 -16.80 3.72 -15.98
N PHE A 197 -17.34 3.03 -16.99
CA PHE A 197 -18.59 2.30 -16.92
C PHE A 197 -18.32 0.81 -16.69
N VAL A 198 -19.11 0.22 -15.78
CA VAL A 198 -19.02 -1.21 -15.45
C VAL A 198 -20.42 -1.80 -15.34
N ARG A 199 -20.65 -2.90 -16.05
CA ARG A 199 -21.82 -3.76 -15.88
C ARG A 199 -21.39 -4.98 -15.07
N MET A 200 -22.11 -5.24 -13.98
CA MET A 200 -21.79 -6.32 -13.06
C MET A 200 -23.05 -7.07 -12.61
N GLU A 201 -22.88 -8.32 -12.22
CA GLU A 201 -23.97 -9.19 -11.74
C GLU A 201 -23.63 -9.75 -10.37
N LYS A 202 -24.64 -9.83 -9.50
CA LYS A 202 -24.56 -10.55 -8.23
C LYS A 202 -25.91 -11.18 -7.91
N ASN A 203 -25.93 -12.47 -7.60
CA ASN A 203 -27.13 -13.24 -7.26
C ASN A 203 -28.27 -13.10 -8.30
N GLY A 204 -27.95 -13.17 -9.60
CA GLY A 204 -28.91 -13.03 -10.70
C GLY A 204 -29.44 -11.60 -10.91
N VAL A 205 -28.94 -10.61 -10.16
CA VAL A 205 -29.28 -9.20 -10.33
C VAL A 205 -28.16 -8.47 -11.04
N GLN A 206 -28.52 -7.75 -12.11
CA GLN A 206 -27.59 -6.89 -12.84
C GLN A 206 -27.54 -5.47 -12.26
N TYR A 207 -26.36 -4.88 -12.32
CA TYR A 207 -26.05 -3.54 -11.84
C TYR A 207 -25.22 -2.78 -12.88
N PHE A 208 -25.50 -1.49 -13.01
CA PHE A 208 -24.69 -0.54 -13.75
C PHE A 208 -23.96 0.36 -12.76
N SER A 209 -22.64 0.43 -12.86
CA SER A 209 -21.82 1.32 -12.05
C SER A 209 -20.99 2.25 -12.93
N TYR A 210 -20.90 3.50 -12.49
CA TYR A 210 -20.03 4.52 -13.05
C TYR A 210 -19.07 4.96 -11.97
N TRP A 211 -17.78 5.03 -12.27
CA TRP A 211 -16.78 5.46 -11.32
C TRP A 211 -15.69 6.32 -11.96
N TRP A 212 -15.14 7.22 -11.15
CA TRP A 212 -14.02 8.08 -11.50
C TRP A 212 -13.33 8.53 -10.23
N TYR A 213 -12.06 8.89 -10.38
CA TYR A 213 -11.36 9.67 -9.37
C TYR A 213 -11.66 11.15 -9.59
N GLU A 214 -11.86 11.89 -8.51
CA GLU A 214 -12.17 13.32 -8.55
C GLU A 214 -11.14 14.08 -7.75
N CYS A 215 -10.55 15.11 -8.37
CA CYS A 215 -9.66 16.07 -7.75
C CYS A 215 -9.99 17.46 -8.29
N ASN A 216 -10.30 18.42 -7.42
CA ASN A 216 -10.71 19.79 -7.82
C ASN A 216 -11.82 19.83 -8.89
N ASN A 217 -12.89 19.03 -8.74
CA ASN A 217 -14.00 18.93 -9.69
C ASN A 217 -13.63 18.43 -11.10
N LYS A 218 -12.39 17.97 -11.32
CA LYS A 218 -11.99 17.28 -12.55
C LYS A 218 -11.99 15.77 -12.33
N LYS A 219 -12.51 15.04 -13.33
CA LYS A 219 -12.56 13.57 -13.31
C LYS A 219 -11.31 12.95 -13.95
N TYR A 220 -10.91 11.81 -13.42
CA TYR A 220 -9.77 11.02 -13.85
C TYR A 220 -10.11 9.53 -13.78
N THR A 221 -9.53 8.74 -14.69
CA THR A 221 -9.73 7.28 -14.76
C THR A 221 -8.52 6.49 -14.25
N SER A 222 -7.35 7.13 -14.19
CA SER A 222 -6.07 6.50 -13.81
C SER A 222 -5.71 6.76 -12.34
N LEU A 223 -5.55 5.68 -11.55
CA LEU A 223 -5.11 5.79 -10.15
C LEU A 223 -3.72 6.43 -10.04
N ILE A 224 -2.80 6.04 -10.93
CA ILE A 224 -1.41 6.53 -10.90
C ILE A 224 -1.37 8.04 -11.11
N GLU A 225 -2.15 8.53 -12.08
CA GLU A 225 -2.23 9.96 -12.37
C GLU A 225 -2.69 10.75 -11.15
N VAL A 226 -3.74 10.30 -10.47
CA VAL A 226 -4.27 11.06 -9.33
C VAL A 226 -3.36 10.95 -8.12
N LEU A 227 -2.69 9.81 -7.91
CA LEU A 227 -1.66 9.71 -6.86
C LEU A 227 -0.46 10.64 -7.12
N LEU A 228 -0.06 10.83 -8.38
CA LEU A 228 0.96 11.83 -8.73
C LEU A 228 0.48 13.26 -8.46
N ILE A 229 -0.77 13.58 -8.79
CA ILE A 229 -1.38 14.88 -8.45
C ILE A 229 -1.39 15.09 -6.93
N LYS A 230 -1.71 14.04 -6.15
CA LYS A 230 -1.63 14.09 -4.68
C LYS A 230 -0.23 14.42 -4.21
N LEU A 231 0.77 13.74 -4.78
CA LEU A 231 2.16 13.88 -4.38
C LEU A 231 2.69 15.29 -4.66
N VAL A 232 2.37 15.84 -5.83
CA VAL A 232 2.88 17.15 -6.27
C VAL A 232 2.12 18.31 -5.64
N TYR A 233 0.78 18.22 -5.55
CA TYR A 233 -0.06 19.36 -5.16
C TYR A 233 -0.71 19.21 -3.78
N ASN A 234 -0.58 18.06 -3.13
CA ASN A 234 -1.19 17.74 -1.84
C ASN A 234 -2.70 18.05 -1.77
N LYS A 235 -3.42 17.81 -2.87
CA LYS A 235 -4.86 18.06 -2.99
C LYS A 235 -5.70 16.86 -2.53
N PRO A 236 -6.90 17.08 -1.97
CA PRO A 236 -7.80 15.99 -1.61
C PRO A 236 -8.28 15.27 -2.86
N ILE A 237 -8.19 13.95 -2.82
CA ILE A 237 -8.63 13.07 -3.91
C ILE A 237 -9.60 12.06 -3.34
N ARG A 238 -10.65 11.83 -4.12
CA ARG A 238 -11.71 10.90 -3.78
C ARG A 238 -12.04 10.05 -4.99
N LEU A 239 -12.56 8.86 -4.72
CA LEU A 239 -13.10 7.95 -5.71
C LEU A 239 -14.61 7.99 -5.57
N ILE A 240 -15.27 8.44 -6.63
CA ILE A 240 -16.73 8.48 -6.72
C ILE A 240 -17.18 7.21 -7.44
N ASN A 241 -18.21 6.58 -6.89
CA ASN A 241 -18.87 5.43 -7.50
C ASN A 241 -20.38 5.63 -7.41
N GLU A 242 -21.04 5.69 -8.56
CA GLU A 242 -22.48 5.71 -8.69
C GLU A 242 -22.96 4.35 -9.22
N THR A 243 -23.79 3.65 -8.46
CA THR A 243 -24.32 2.33 -8.84
C THR A 243 -25.84 2.31 -8.84
N ASN A 244 -26.41 1.76 -9.91
CA ASN A 244 -27.84 1.56 -10.10
C ASN A 244 -28.11 0.08 -10.37
N LYS A 245 -29.26 -0.42 -9.92
CA LYS A 245 -29.77 -1.71 -10.37
C LYS A 245 -30.19 -1.58 -11.83
N ALA A 246 -29.82 -2.53 -12.68
CA ALA A 246 -30.37 -2.61 -14.03
C ALA A 246 -31.88 -2.86 -13.92
N GLN A 247 -32.68 -2.10 -14.68
CA GLN A 247 -34.13 -2.32 -14.79
C GLN A 247 -34.42 -3.58 -15.61
#